data_AF-I0L6U1-F1
#
_entry.id   AF-I0L6U1-F1
#
_cell.length_a   1.000
_cell.length_b   1.000
_cell.length_c   1.000
_cell.angle_alpha   90.00
_cell.angle_beta   90.00
_cell.angle_gamma   90.00
#
_symmetry.space_group_name_H-M   'P 1'
#
loop_
_entity.id
_entity.type
_entity.pdbx_description
1 polymer ?
#
loop_
_entity_poly.entity_id
_entity_poly.type
_entity_poly.pdbx_seq_one_letter_code
_entity_poly.pdbx_strand_id
1 'polypeptide(L)'
;MDVAPTRGEQVRQAADEDAAALLAEYVRTEVDTARRQELRTEVIRAFLPLARNLALRYHGRGEPLDDLVQTATIGLINAVDRFDPGFGIDFVGYAVPTITGEIKRHFRDRTWALRVPRRVQERRSALTRATQFLTHRLERSPTVAELAVELDISEEEVLEALEGARAYHAVSLSTPTAVNQDTELGDTLGQLDDEYERVELHLALGPALAALTEREQKVVSLASTATSPRHRSPRAPASPRCTSAAPCPRRSRSCAPT
;
A
#
# COMPACT_ATOMS: atom_id res chain seq x y z
N MET A 1 12.76 -42.95 20.17
CA MET A 1 13.09 -42.99 18.74
C MET A 1 13.75 -41.64 18.45
N ASP A 2 15.07 -41.56 18.54
CA ASP A 2 15.81 -40.37 18.16
C ASP A 2 15.91 -40.33 16.63
N VAL A 3 15.16 -39.41 16.02
CA VAL A 3 15.27 -39.15 14.59
C VAL A 3 16.56 -38.36 14.39
N ALA A 4 17.57 -39.01 13.79
CA ALA A 4 18.83 -38.34 13.46
C ALA A 4 18.56 -37.15 12.53
N PRO A 5 19.14 -35.96 12.81
CA PRO A 5 18.87 -34.76 12.02
C PRO A 5 19.28 -34.98 10.56
N THR A 6 18.44 -34.52 9.65
CA THR A 6 18.70 -34.58 8.21
C THR A 6 19.96 -33.80 7.85
N ARG A 7 20.63 -34.13 6.74
CA ARG A 7 21.83 -33.42 6.26
C ARG A 7 21.63 -31.89 6.16
N GLY A 8 20.40 -31.44 5.87
CA GLY A 8 20.04 -30.02 5.84
C GLY A 8 19.91 -29.38 7.22
N GLU A 9 19.48 -30.13 8.23
CA GLU A 9 19.43 -29.67 9.64
C GLU A 9 20.83 -29.58 10.23
N GLN A 10 21.71 -30.56 9.95
CA GLN A 10 23.10 -30.53 10.41
C GLN A 10 23.88 -29.33 9.86
N VAL A 11 23.69 -28.99 8.58
CA VAL A 11 24.32 -27.82 7.95
C VAL A 11 23.80 -26.51 8.54
N ARG A 12 22.52 -26.43 8.89
CA ARG A 12 21.94 -25.25 9.58
C ARG A 12 22.48 -25.12 11.00
N GLN A 13 22.56 -26.23 11.72
CA GLN A 13 23.02 -26.27 13.11
C GLN A 13 24.50 -25.86 13.23
N ALA A 14 25.36 -26.32 12.32
CA ALA A 14 26.75 -25.88 12.24
C ALA A 14 26.88 -24.39 11.89
N ALA A 15 26.06 -23.88 10.96
CA ALA A 15 26.05 -22.45 10.62
C ALA A 15 25.56 -21.57 11.78
N ASP A 16 24.63 -22.06 12.60
CA ASP A 16 24.14 -21.38 13.79
C ASP A 16 25.22 -21.35 14.90
N GLU A 17 26.01 -22.41 15.06
CA GLU A 17 27.15 -22.46 15.99
C GLU A 17 28.28 -21.50 15.58
N ASP A 18 28.62 -21.47 14.29
CA ASP A 18 29.61 -20.53 13.76
C ASP A 18 29.17 -19.06 13.93
N ALA A 19 27.89 -18.77 13.70
CA ALA A 19 27.31 -17.44 13.89
C ALA A 19 27.34 -17.00 15.37
N ALA A 20 27.10 -17.93 16.30
CA ALA A 20 27.19 -17.66 17.73
C ALA A 20 28.63 -17.39 18.18
N ALA A 21 29.62 -18.11 17.62
CA ALA A 21 31.03 -17.88 17.90
C ALA A 21 31.50 -16.49 17.43
N LEU A 22 31.11 -16.09 16.21
CA LEU A 22 31.38 -14.75 15.67
C LEU A 22 30.77 -13.65 16.56
N LEU A 23 29.54 -13.85 17.04
CA LEU A 23 28.88 -12.90 17.93
C LEU A 23 29.61 -12.79 19.27
N ALA A 24 30.08 -13.91 19.83
CA ALA A 24 30.84 -13.91 21.07
C ALA A 24 32.20 -13.20 20.91
N GLU A 25 32.87 -13.32 19.76
CA GLU A 25 34.08 -12.54 19.44
C GLU A 25 33.77 -11.05 19.30
N TYR A 26 32.71 -10.70 18.56
CA TYR A 26 32.24 -9.32 18.38
C TYR A 26 31.98 -8.61 19.73
N VAL A 27 31.28 -9.27 20.65
CA VAL A 27 30.94 -8.69 21.95
C VAL A 27 32.19 -8.46 22.81
N ARG A 28 33.18 -9.37 22.76
CA ARG A 28 34.43 -9.28 23.54
C ARG A 28 35.45 -8.29 22.98
N THR A 29 35.36 -7.96 21.70
CA THR A 29 36.30 -7.06 21.03
C THR A 29 36.09 -5.62 21.48
N GLU A 30 37.15 -4.84 21.69
CA GLU A 30 37.05 -3.45 22.11
C GLU A 30 36.27 -2.57 21.11
N VAL A 31 35.54 -1.59 21.66
CA VAL A 31 34.74 -0.63 20.89
C VAL A 31 35.68 0.24 20.04
N ASP A 32 35.22 0.63 18.84
CA ASP A 32 35.93 1.54 17.92
C ASP A 32 37.21 0.98 17.24
N THR A 33 37.31 -0.35 17.14
CA THR A 33 38.38 -1.00 16.36
C THR A 33 37.90 -1.36 14.95
N ALA A 34 38.78 -1.28 13.96
CA ALA A 34 38.49 -1.75 12.59
C ALA A 34 38.04 -3.22 12.59
N ARG A 35 38.67 -4.04 13.44
CA ARG A 35 38.30 -5.45 13.64
C ARG A 35 36.87 -5.62 14.12
N ARG A 36 36.39 -4.78 15.05
CA ARG A 36 35.00 -4.83 15.52
C ARG A 36 34.01 -4.52 14.40
N GLN A 37 34.34 -3.63 13.49
CA GLN A 37 33.48 -3.29 12.35
C GLN A 37 33.41 -4.42 11.31
N GLU A 38 34.53 -5.12 11.07
CA GLU A 38 34.57 -6.33 10.25
C GLU A 38 33.71 -7.43 10.88
N LEU A 39 33.94 -7.74 12.16
CA LEU A 39 33.18 -8.73 12.92
C LEU A 39 31.68 -8.41 12.93
N ARG A 40 31.31 -7.13 13.12
CA ARG A 40 29.91 -6.69 13.02
C ARG A 40 29.30 -7.08 11.68
N THR A 41 30.03 -6.83 10.60
CA THR A 41 29.57 -7.14 9.24
C THR A 41 29.43 -8.65 9.02
N GLU A 42 30.38 -9.43 9.52
CA GLU A 42 30.36 -10.90 9.46
C GLU A 42 29.18 -11.48 10.25
N VAL A 43 28.96 -11.01 11.48
CA VAL A 43 27.81 -11.39 12.32
C VAL A 43 26.49 -11.07 11.62
N ILE A 44 26.34 -9.85 11.09
CA ILE A 44 25.12 -9.47 10.35
C ILE A 44 24.91 -10.43 9.17
N ARG A 45 25.95 -10.71 8.38
CA ARG A 45 25.87 -11.63 7.24
C ARG A 45 25.46 -13.04 7.66
N ALA A 46 26.02 -13.55 8.75
CA ALA A 46 25.70 -14.87 9.29
C ALA A 46 24.21 -14.99 9.65
N PHE A 47 23.61 -13.93 10.20
CA PHE A 47 22.20 -13.90 10.60
C PHE A 47 21.23 -13.37 9.53
N LEU A 48 21.67 -12.99 8.32
CA LEU A 48 20.77 -12.58 7.23
C LEU A 48 19.70 -13.63 6.88
N PRO A 49 19.98 -14.95 6.86
CA PRO A 49 18.96 -15.96 6.62
C PRO A 49 17.84 -15.93 7.66
N LEU A 50 18.14 -15.64 8.93
CA LEU A 50 17.13 -15.49 9.99
C LEU A 50 16.18 -14.32 9.68
N ALA A 51 16.74 -13.15 9.36
CA ALA A 51 15.94 -11.97 8.99
C ALA A 51 15.06 -12.25 7.75
N ARG A 52 15.61 -12.91 6.72
CA ARG A 52 14.86 -13.31 5.52
C ARG A 52 13.72 -14.27 5.84
N ASN A 53 13.97 -15.29 6.67
CA ASN A 53 12.95 -16.25 7.09
C ASN A 53 11.83 -15.60 7.90
N LEU A 54 12.15 -14.60 8.74
CA LEU A 54 11.15 -13.83 9.46
C LEU A 54 10.32 -12.96 8.51
N ALA A 55 10.95 -12.28 7.54
CA ALA A 55 10.27 -11.47 6.53
C ALA A 55 9.28 -12.29 5.67
N LEU A 56 9.65 -13.52 5.27
CA LEU A 56 8.80 -14.40 4.47
C LEU A 56 7.45 -14.72 5.13
N ARG A 57 7.37 -14.72 6.46
CA ARG A 57 6.11 -14.93 7.20
C ARG A 57 5.09 -13.79 7.02
N TYR A 58 5.56 -12.64 6.51
CA TYR A 58 4.75 -11.45 6.26
C TYR A 58 4.50 -11.20 4.78
N HIS A 59 4.94 -12.09 3.88
CA HIS A 59 4.69 -11.96 2.45
C HIS A 59 3.16 -11.94 2.14
N GLY A 60 2.80 -11.31 1.03
CA GLY A 60 1.40 -11.26 0.56
C GLY A 60 0.48 -10.31 1.35
N ARG A 61 1.04 -9.41 2.17
CA ARG A 61 0.27 -8.43 2.98
C ARG A 61 0.25 -7.01 2.42
N GLY A 62 0.50 -6.86 1.12
CA GLY A 62 0.48 -5.57 0.42
C GLY A 62 1.81 -4.81 0.43
N GLU A 63 2.92 -5.43 0.84
CA GLU A 63 4.28 -4.89 0.69
C GLU A 63 5.16 -5.84 -0.12
N PRO A 64 6.05 -5.33 -0.99
CA PRO A 64 7.03 -6.14 -1.69
C PRO A 64 7.93 -6.93 -0.73
N LEU A 65 8.27 -8.16 -1.11
CA LEU A 65 9.12 -9.01 -0.26
C LEU A 65 10.49 -8.37 -0.01
N ASP A 66 11.07 -7.69 -0.99
CA ASP A 66 12.37 -7.05 -0.85
C ASP A 66 12.36 -5.94 0.21
N ASP A 67 11.28 -5.17 0.29
CA ASP A 67 11.11 -4.12 1.32
C ASP A 67 10.94 -4.71 2.72
N LEU A 68 10.26 -5.86 2.83
CA LEU A 68 10.14 -6.62 4.07
C LEU A 68 11.50 -7.19 4.50
N VAL A 69 12.28 -7.73 3.56
CA VAL A 69 13.64 -8.24 3.83
C VAL A 69 14.56 -7.09 4.26
N GLN A 70 14.48 -5.93 3.61
CA GLN A 70 15.27 -4.76 4.00
C GLN A 70 14.90 -4.27 5.41
N THR A 71 13.60 -4.17 5.70
CA THR A 71 13.12 -3.80 7.05
C THR A 71 13.58 -4.80 8.11
N ALA A 72 13.49 -6.10 7.82
CA ALA A 72 13.97 -7.14 8.70
C ALA A 72 15.49 -7.06 8.92
N THR A 73 16.25 -6.71 7.88
CA THR A 73 17.69 -6.50 7.93
C THR A 73 18.05 -5.31 8.82
N ILE A 74 17.31 -4.21 8.75
CA ILE A 74 17.48 -3.07 9.68
C ILE A 74 17.22 -3.52 11.13
N GLY A 75 16.17 -4.29 11.35
CA GLY A 75 15.88 -4.87 12.67
C GLY A 75 17.00 -5.78 13.18
N LEU A 76 17.61 -6.58 12.30
CA LEU A 76 18.76 -7.43 12.63
C LEU A 76 19.98 -6.59 13.00
N ILE A 77 20.29 -5.56 12.23
CA ILE A 77 21.39 -4.64 12.50
C ILE A 77 21.22 -4.01 13.91
N ASN A 78 20.02 -3.51 14.20
CA ASN A 78 19.69 -2.94 15.50
C ASN A 78 19.81 -3.97 16.63
N ALA A 79 19.44 -5.24 16.37
CA ALA A 79 19.56 -6.31 17.35
C ALA A 79 21.03 -6.63 17.63
N VAL A 80 21.88 -6.74 16.60
CA VAL A 80 23.33 -6.97 16.76
C VAL A 80 23.99 -5.83 17.55
N ASP A 81 23.65 -4.59 17.23
CA ASP A 81 24.27 -3.41 17.86
C ASP A 81 23.91 -3.23 19.34
N ARG A 82 22.78 -3.79 19.78
CA ARG A 82 22.23 -3.60 21.14
C ARG A 82 22.21 -4.87 21.98
N PHE A 83 22.61 -6.00 21.42
CA PHE A 83 22.63 -7.25 22.15
C PHE A 83 23.68 -7.23 23.26
N ASP A 84 23.27 -7.67 24.45
CA ASP A 84 24.14 -7.84 25.61
C ASP A 84 23.93 -9.25 26.18
N PRO A 85 24.96 -10.11 26.15
CA PRO A 85 24.88 -11.46 26.69
C PRO A 85 24.73 -11.50 28.22
N GLY A 86 24.99 -10.39 28.93
CA GLY A 86 24.84 -10.29 30.38
C GLY A 86 23.40 -10.52 30.88
N PHE A 87 22.40 -10.39 30.00
CA PHE A 87 20.99 -10.67 30.33
C PHE A 87 20.64 -12.16 30.37
N GLY A 88 21.54 -13.06 29.98
CA GLY A 88 21.32 -14.51 30.06
C GLY A 88 20.30 -15.07 29.05
N ILE A 89 19.98 -14.32 28.00
CA ILE A 89 19.11 -14.74 26.89
C ILE A 89 19.99 -14.97 25.66
N ASP A 90 19.66 -15.99 24.87
CA ASP A 90 20.30 -16.25 23.60
C ASP A 90 20.03 -15.12 22.58
N PHE A 91 20.95 -14.92 21.64
CA PHE A 91 20.79 -13.86 20.65
C PHE A 91 19.52 -14.03 19.82
N VAL A 92 19.17 -15.25 19.42
CA VAL A 92 17.96 -15.50 18.62
C VAL A 92 16.71 -15.13 19.40
N GLY A 93 16.63 -15.51 20.69
CA GLY A 93 15.57 -15.10 21.61
C GLY A 93 15.39 -13.58 21.72
N TYR A 94 16.48 -12.81 21.65
CA TYR A 94 16.44 -11.34 21.64
C TYR A 94 16.14 -10.73 20.25
N ALA A 95 16.73 -11.30 19.19
CA ALA A 95 16.68 -10.75 17.84
C ALA A 95 15.30 -10.94 17.19
N VAL A 96 14.66 -12.09 17.39
CA VAL A 96 13.33 -12.40 16.81
C VAL A 96 12.26 -11.35 17.16
N PRO A 97 12.02 -10.98 18.43
CA PRO A 97 11.05 -9.95 18.77
C PRO A 97 11.44 -8.56 18.24
N THR A 98 12.74 -8.25 18.21
CA THR A 98 13.27 -6.98 17.68
C THR A 98 13.01 -6.83 16.18
N ILE A 99 13.41 -7.83 15.39
CA ILE A 99 13.20 -7.88 13.93
C ILE A 99 11.70 -7.85 13.61
N THR A 100 10.91 -8.67 14.31
CA THR A 100 9.47 -8.73 14.11
C THR A 100 8.79 -7.39 14.47
N GLY A 101 9.29 -6.71 15.49
CA GLY A 101 8.85 -5.37 15.87
C GLY A 101 9.07 -4.34 14.77
N GLU A 102 10.24 -4.32 14.15
CA GLU A 102 10.54 -3.42 13.02
C GLU A 102 9.65 -3.71 11.80
N ILE A 103 9.43 -4.98 11.45
CA ILE A 103 8.50 -5.34 10.36
C ILE A 103 7.08 -4.85 10.67
N LYS A 104 6.58 -5.09 11.88
CA LYS A 104 5.25 -4.63 12.30
C LYS A 104 5.14 -3.10 12.31
N ARG A 105 6.22 -2.41 12.69
CA ARG A 105 6.29 -0.95 12.66
C ARG A 105 6.26 -0.43 11.22
N HIS A 106 6.97 -1.06 10.29
CA HIS A 106 6.92 -0.71 8.87
C HIS A 106 5.49 -0.77 8.32
N PHE A 107 4.77 -1.87 8.57
CA PHE A 107 3.36 -1.99 8.17
C PHE A 107 2.47 -0.88 8.74
N ARG A 108 2.79 -0.42 9.96
CA ARG A 108 2.05 0.62 10.64
C ARG A 108 2.32 2.01 10.07
N ASP A 109 3.56 2.28 9.70
CA ASP A 109 4.01 3.62 9.35
C ASP A 109 3.97 3.88 7.82
N ARG A 110 4.09 2.84 6.96
CA ARG A 110 4.30 3.00 5.51
C ARG A 110 3.27 2.34 4.59
N THR A 111 2.59 1.29 5.01
CA THR A 111 1.69 0.52 4.12
C THR A 111 0.29 1.14 3.95
N TRP A 112 0.00 2.24 4.63
CA TRP A 112 -1.31 2.90 4.51
C TRP A 112 -1.36 3.78 3.27
N ALA A 113 -2.26 3.48 2.34
CA ALA A 113 -2.48 4.27 1.13
C ALA A 113 -2.88 5.72 1.43
N LEU A 114 -3.58 5.96 2.55
CA LEU A 114 -3.92 7.29 3.06
C LEU A 114 -3.43 7.44 4.50
N ARG A 115 -2.95 8.62 4.87
CA ARG A 115 -2.47 8.87 6.24
C ARG A 115 -3.66 9.00 7.19
N VAL A 116 -3.88 7.96 8.00
CA VAL A 116 -4.96 7.91 8.99
C VAL A 116 -4.41 8.13 10.41
N PRO A 117 -5.14 8.83 11.32
CA PRO A 117 -4.72 9.03 12.71
C PRO A 117 -4.41 7.74 13.46
N ARG A 118 -3.45 7.82 14.40
CA ARG A 118 -2.90 6.65 15.11
C ARG A 118 -3.95 5.82 15.85
N ARG A 119 -4.89 6.49 16.50
CA ARG A 119 -6.01 5.85 17.24
C ARG A 119 -6.79 4.86 16.37
N VAL A 120 -7.03 5.20 15.10
CA VAL A 120 -7.79 4.37 14.16
C VAL A 120 -6.99 3.14 13.73
N GLN A 121 -5.67 3.27 13.54
CA GLN A 121 -4.79 2.15 13.16
C GLN A 121 -4.72 1.06 14.25
N GLU A 122 -4.63 1.48 15.51
CA GLU A 122 -4.57 0.59 16.67
C GLU A 122 -5.91 -0.13 16.87
N ARG A 123 -7.02 0.60 16.72
CA ARG A 123 -8.38 0.04 16.76
C ARG A 123 -8.62 -0.98 15.67
N ARG A 124 -8.20 -0.73 14.43
CA ARG A 124 -8.29 -1.74 13.35
C ARG A 124 -7.58 -3.04 13.73
N SER A 125 -6.38 -2.94 14.30
CA SER A 125 -5.61 -4.13 14.70
C SER A 125 -6.31 -4.92 15.81
N ALA A 126 -6.97 -4.23 16.75
CA ALA A 126 -7.82 -4.87 17.76
C ALA A 126 -9.07 -5.48 17.15
N LEU A 127 -9.71 -4.77 16.21
CA LEU A 127 -10.88 -5.22 15.47
C LEU A 127 -10.62 -6.53 14.73
N THR A 128 -9.51 -6.64 14.00
CA THR A 128 -9.15 -7.89 13.29
C THR A 128 -9.05 -9.09 14.23
N ARG A 129 -8.46 -8.89 15.43
CA ARG A 129 -8.36 -9.96 16.44
C ARG A 129 -9.72 -10.31 17.03
N ALA A 130 -10.53 -9.31 17.37
CA ALA A 130 -11.88 -9.52 17.90
C ALA A 130 -12.80 -10.19 16.88
N THR A 131 -12.74 -9.78 15.60
CA THR A 131 -13.46 -10.45 14.51
C THR A 131 -13.07 -11.91 14.41
N GLN A 132 -11.77 -12.26 14.38
CA GLN A 132 -11.34 -13.65 14.32
C GLN A 132 -11.81 -14.47 15.53
N PHE A 133 -11.68 -13.90 16.73
CA PHE A 133 -12.11 -14.55 17.98
C PHE A 133 -13.63 -14.79 18.01
N LEU A 134 -14.43 -13.77 17.71
CA LEU A 134 -15.89 -13.88 17.71
C LEU A 134 -16.40 -14.75 16.57
N THR A 135 -15.80 -14.70 15.38
CA THR A 135 -16.16 -15.60 14.28
C THR A 135 -15.96 -17.06 14.69
N HIS A 136 -14.87 -17.37 15.39
CA HIS A 136 -14.64 -18.71 15.91
C HIS A 136 -15.63 -19.09 17.03
N ARG A 137 -15.98 -18.15 17.91
CA ARG A 137 -16.91 -18.41 19.04
C ARG A 137 -18.37 -18.53 18.61
N LEU A 138 -18.79 -17.74 17.62
CA LEU A 138 -20.19 -17.62 17.18
C LEU A 138 -20.50 -18.48 15.95
N GLU A 139 -19.47 -19.04 15.31
CA GLU A 139 -19.58 -19.79 14.04
C GLU A 139 -20.25 -18.98 12.90
N ARG A 140 -20.22 -17.65 13.01
CA ARG A 140 -20.70 -16.69 12.03
C ARG A 140 -19.95 -15.37 12.14
N SER A 141 -20.09 -14.50 11.14
CA SER A 141 -19.56 -13.15 11.23
C SER A 141 -20.21 -12.36 12.38
N PRO A 142 -19.41 -11.67 13.23
CA PRO A 142 -19.93 -10.84 14.32
C PRO A 142 -20.56 -9.54 13.81
N THR A 143 -21.51 -9.01 14.58
CA THR A 143 -22.13 -7.69 14.31
C THR A 143 -21.30 -6.55 14.90
N VAL A 144 -21.60 -5.31 14.49
CA VAL A 144 -20.96 -4.10 15.02
C VAL A 144 -21.16 -3.97 16.54
N ALA A 145 -22.37 -4.24 17.02
CA ALA A 145 -22.69 -4.22 18.45
C ALA A 145 -21.92 -5.28 19.25
N GLU A 146 -21.77 -6.49 18.69
CA GLU A 146 -20.99 -7.57 19.33
C GLU A 146 -19.49 -7.22 19.42
N LEU A 147 -18.95 -6.59 18.37
CA LEU A 147 -17.57 -6.09 18.36
C LEU A 147 -17.36 -4.95 19.35
N ALA A 148 -18.33 -4.04 19.47
CA ALA A 148 -18.30 -2.93 20.42
C ALA A 148 -18.22 -3.43 21.87
N VAL A 149 -19.05 -4.42 22.22
CA VAL A 149 -19.05 -5.05 23.54
C VAL A 149 -17.73 -5.79 23.82
N GLU A 150 -17.23 -6.58 22.87
CA GLU A 150 -15.98 -7.35 23.06
C GLU A 150 -14.74 -6.44 23.20
N LEU A 151 -14.75 -5.28 22.54
CA LEU A 151 -13.62 -4.34 22.54
C LEU A 151 -13.75 -3.22 23.58
N ASP A 152 -14.87 -3.15 24.31
CA ASP A 152 -15.21 -2.09 25.26
C ASP A 152 -15.11 -0.67 24.64
N ILE A 153 -15.69 -0.52 23.45
CA ILE A 153 -15.76 0.75 22.70
C ILE A 153 -17.17 0.97 22.17
N SER A 154 -17.47 2.20 21.72
CA SER A 154 -18.78 2.49 21.12
C SER A 154 -18.91 1.93 19.70
N GLU A 155 -20.16 1.72 19.24
CA GLU A 155 -20.44 1.29 17.87
C GLU A 155 -19.93 2.28 16.81
N GLU A 156 -20.01 3.60 17.08
CA GLU A 156 -19.44 4.63 16.21
C GLU A 156 -17.93 4.46 16.03
N GLU A 157 -17.22 4.10 17.09
CA GLU A 157 -15.78 3.87 17.04
C GLU A 157 -15.41 2.59 16.30
N VAL A 158 -16.27 1.57 16.35
CA VAL A 158 -16.16 0.37 15.52
C VAL A 158 -16.36 0.72 14.04
N LEU A 159 -17.39 1.51 13.72
CA LEU A 159 -17.67 1.97 12.36
C LEU A 159 -16.53 2.83 11.81
N GLU A 160 -15.98 3.75 12.62
CA GLU A 160 -14.81 4.55 12.25
C GLU A 160 -13.59 3.67 11.96
N ALA A 161 -13.35 2.64 12.76
CA ALA A 161 -12.24 1.71 12.54
C ALA A 161 -12.45 0.83 11.28
N LEU A 162 -13.69 0.44 10.99
CA LEU A 162 -14.06 -0.28 9.75
C LEU A 162 -13.88 0.60 8.52
N GLU A 163 -14.30 1.86 8.57
CA GLU A 163 -14.12 2.82 7.47
C GLU A 163 -12.64 3.12 7.25
N GLY A 164 -11.89 3.36 8.35
CA GLY A 164 -10.45 3.53 8.32
C GLY A 164 -9.70 2.32 7.76
N ALA A 165 -10.26 1.11 7.84
CA ALA A 165 -9.68 -0.06 7.22
C ALA A 165 -9.69 0.01 5.68
N ARG A 166 -10.67 0.68 5.07
CA ARG A 166 -10.71 0.91 3.61
C ARG A 166 -9.60 1.84 3.14
N ALA A 167 -9.15 2.75 4.00
CA ALA A 167 -8.02 3.64 3.73
C ALA A 167 -6.64 2.93 3.70
N TYR A 168 -6.58 1.67 4.12
CA TYR A 168 -5.35 0.86 4.07
C TYR A 168 -5.04 0.34 2.65
N HIS A 169 -6.06 0.07 1.84
CA HIS A 169 -5.89 -0.38 0.45
C HIS A 169 -6.77 0.45 -0.48
N ALA A 170 -6.15 1.34 -1.27
CA ALA A 170 -6.83 1.95 -2.40
C ALA A 170 -6.91 0.94 -3.54
N VAL A 171 -8.10 0.73 -4.09
CA VAL A 171 -8.29 -0.04 -5.33
C VAL A 171 -7.82 0.83 -6.49
N SER A 172 -7.06 0.24 -7.42
CA SER A 172 -6.60 0.97 -8.60
C SER A 172 -7.77 1.25 -9.54
N LEU A 173 -7.81 2.46 -10.11
CA LEU A 173 -8.75 2.78 -11.18
C LEU A 173 -8.49 1.95 -12.44
N SER A 174 -7.25 1.48 -12.64
CA SER A 174 -6.90 0.59 -13.75
C SER A 174 -7.12 -0.89 -13.47
N THR A 175 -7.82 -1.23 -12.38
CA THR A 175 -8.24 -2.61 -12.15
C THR A 175 -9.36 -2.97 -13.12
N PRO A 176 -9.23 -4.06 -13.92
CA PRO A 176 -10.29 -4.50 -14.82
C PRO A 176 -11.56 -4.87 -14.06
N THR A 177 -12.72 -4.54 -14.63
CA THR A 177 -14.02 -4.91 -14.06
C THR A 177 -14.31 -6.40 -14.25
N ALA A 178 -15.13 -6.98 -13.37
CA ALA A 178 -15.56 -8.38 -13.48
C ALA A 178 -16.46 -8.65 -14.71
N VAL A 179 -17.07 -7.59 -15.27
CA VAL A 179 -18.03 -7.68 -16.38
C VAL A 179 -17.31 -7.68 -17.72
N ASN A 180 -16.22 -6.92 -17.86
CA ASN A 180 -15.40 -6.89 -19.06
C ASN A 180 -13.93 -6.62 -18.71
N GLN A 181 -13.03 -7.50 -19.18
CA GLN A 181 -11.59 -7.39 -18.96
C GLN A 181 -10.96 -6.18 -19.70
N ASP A 182 -11.65 -5.64 -20.70
CA ASP A 182 -11.23 -4.44 -21.44
C ASP A 182 -11.73 -3.13 -20.79
N THR A 183 -12.56 -3.21 -19.74
CA THR A 183 -13.10 -2.02 -19.06
C THR A 183 -12.44 -1.88 -17.70
N GLU A 184 -11.79 -0.75 -17.47
CA GLU A 184 -11.15 -0.43 -16.20
C GLU A 184 -12.18 0.16 -15.22
N LEU A 185 -11.94 0.03 -13.91
CA LEU A 185 -12.78 0.62 -12.86
C LEU A 185 -12.95 2.14 -13.04
N GLY A 186 -11.90 2.83 -13.52
CA GLY A 186 -11.93 4.25 -13.83
C GLY A 186 -12.94 4.63 -14.91
N ASP A 187 -13.16 3.75 -15.89
CA ASP A 187 -14.10 3.99 -17.01
C ASP A 187 -15.56 3.95 -16.54
N THR A 188 -15.83 3.35 -15.38
CA THR A 188 -17.17 3.31 -14.78
C THR A 188 -17.51 4.55 -13.96
N LEU A 189 -16.53 5.42 -13.69
CA LEU A 189 -16.75 6.64 -12.94
C LEU A 189 -17.36 7.71 -13.85
N GLY A 190 -18.65 7.99 -13.63
CA GLY A 190 -19.31 9.13 -14.24
C GLY A 190 -18.71 10.46 -13.80
N GLN A 191 -18.77 11.45 -14.69
CA GLN A 191 -18.45 12.83 -14.37
C GLN A 191 -19.72 13.66 -14.31
N LEU A 192 -19.69 14.75 -13.53
CA LEU A 192 -20.72 15.77 -13.62
C LEU A 192 -20.58 16.48 -14.96
N ASP A 193 -21.69 16.58 -15.70
CA ASP A 193 -21.74 17.28 -16.98
C ASP A 193 -22.30 18.69 -16.79
N ASP A 194 -21.38 19.66 -16.72
CA ASP A 194 -21.69 21.09 -16.53
C ASP A 194 -22.60 21.64 -17.64
N GLU A 195 -22.70 20.97 -18.81
CA GLU A 195 -23.57 21.42 -19.90
C GLU A 195 -25.06 21.22 -19.56
N TYR A 196 -25.42 20.21 -18.77
CA TYR A 196 -26.80 20.06 -18.29
C TYR A 196 -27.21 21.20 -17.37
N GLU A 197 -26.33 21.59 -16.44
CA GLU A 197 -26.56 22.72 -15.53
C GLU A 197 -26.74 24.03 -16.33
N ARG A 198 -25.95 24.21 -17.39
CA ARG A 198 -26.07 25.38 -18.30
C ARG A 198 -27.39 25.41 -19.07
N VAL A 199 -27.89 24.27 -19.51
CA VAL A 199 -29.18 24.17 -20.22
C VAL A 199 -30.32 24.53 -19.28
N GLU A 200 -30.31 24.03 -18.05
CA GLU A 200 -31.31 24.37 -17.03
C GLU A 200 -31.30 25.88 -16.74
N LEU A 201 -30.11 26.46 -16.56
CA LEU A 201 -29.93 27.91 -16.41
C LEU A 201 -30.45 28.69 -17.62
N HIS A 202 -30.17 28.26 -18.85
CA HIS A 202 -30.67 28.93 -20.06
C HIS A 202 -32.20 28.89 -20.17
N LEU A 203 -32.81 27.74 -19.85
CA LEU A 203 -34.27 27.58 -19.84
C LEU A 203 -34.93 28.48 -18.78
N ALA A 204 -34.30 28.64 -17.61
CA ALA A 204 -34.76 29.55 -16.58
C ALA A 204 -34.55 31.04 -16.94
N LEU A 205 -33.44 31.36 -17.63
CA LEU A 205 -33.09 32.71 -18.05
C LEU A 205 -33.97 33.24 -19.18
N GLY A 206 -34.42 32.38 -20.10
CA GLY A 206 -35.21 32.79 -21.27
C GLY A 206 -36.47 33.62 -20.93
N PRO A 207 -37.38 33.13 -20.08
CA PRO A 207 -38.56 33.87 -19.63
C PRO A 207 -38.21 35.16 -18.86
N ALA A 208 -37.15 35.12 -18.04
CA ALA A 208 -36.70 36.29 -17.27
C ALA A 208 -36.14 37.40 -18.17
N LEU A 209 -35.40 37.04 -19.23
CA LEU A 209 -34.92 37.97 -20.24
C LEU A 209 -36.06 38.52 -21.10
N ALA A 210 -37.06 37.69 -21.43
CA ALA A 210 -38.24 38.12 -22.20
C ALA A 210 -39.13 39.14 -21.48
N ALA A 211 -39.08 39.19 -20.14
CA ALA A 211 -39.79 40.19 -19.34
C ALA A 211 -39.12 41.57 -19.33
N LEU A 212 -37.86 41.66 -19.77
CA LEU A 212 -37.11 42.91 -19.86
C LEU A 212 -37.45 43.66 -21.16
N THR A 213 -37.33 44.99 -21.14
CA THR A 213 -37.45 45.81 -22.34
C THR A 213 -36.28 45.58 -23.31
N GLU A 214 -36.44 45.88 -24.60
CA GLU A 214 -35.38 45.70 -25.60
C GLU A 214 -34.06 46.40 -25.22
N ARG A 215 -34.15 47.55 -24.55
CA ARG A 215 -32.97 48.29 -24.07
C ARG A 215 -32.26 47.55 -22.93
N GLU A 216 -33.01 46.99 -21.99
CA GLU A 216 -32.47 46.23 -20.85
C GLU A 216 -31.87 44.89 -21.30
N GLN A 217 -32.52 44.17 -22.22
CA GLN A 217 -31.97 42.95 -22.81
C GLN A 217 -30.63 43.22 -23.52
N LYS A 218 -30.52 44.36 -24.21
CA LYS A 218 -29.31 44.76 -24.92
C LYS A 218 -28.18 45.16 -23.96
N VAL A 219 -28.49 45.76 -22.82
CA VAL A 219 -27.51 46.03 -21.77
C VAL A 219 -27.02 44.74 -21.12
N VAL A 220 -27.92 43.79 -20.81
CA VAL A 220 -27.57 42.51 -20.19
C VAL A 220 -26.70 41.64 -21.12
N SER A 221 -27.00 41.56 -22.42
CA SER A 221 -26.20 40.79 -23.37
C SER A 221 -24.80 41.37 -23.63
N LEU A 222 -24.68 42.70 -23.60
CA LEU A 222 -23.39 43.38 -23.72
C LEU A 222 -22.56 43.30 -22.42
N ALA A 223 -23.21 43.30 -21.25
CA ALA A 223 -22.54 43.18 -19.96
C ALA A 223 -22.08 41.73 -19.67
N SER A 224 -22.86 40.72 -20.05
CA SER A 224 -22.55 39.29 -19.80
C SER A 224 -21.37 38.78 -20.64
N THR A 225 -21.14 39.35 -21.82
CA THR A 225 -20.00 38.99 -22.69
C THR A 225 -18.69 39.66 -22.29
N ALA A 226 -18.74 40.77 -21.55
CA ALA A 226 -17.57 41.50 -21.08
C ALA A 226 -16.96 40.96 -19.78
N THR A 227 -17.72 40.18 -19.00
CA THR A 227 -17.29 39.64 -17.70
C THR A 227 -17.46 38.12 -17.68
N SER A 228 -16.64 37.40 -18.45
CA SER A 228 -16.46 35.96 -18.24
C SER A 228 -15.00 35.69 -17.88
N PRO A 229 -14.69 35.23 -16.65
CA PRO A 229 -13.35 34.75 -16.36
C PRO A 229 -13.16 33.49 -17.20
N ARG A 230 -12.13 33.51 -18.05
CA ARG A 230 -11.77 32.39 -18.93
C ARG A 230 -11.65 31.10 -18.11
N HIS A 231 -12.68 30.25 -18.12
CA HIS A 231 -12.56 28.87 -17.69
C HIS A 231 -11.68 28.15 -18.72
N ARG A 232 -10.40 27.97 -18.37
CA ARG A 232 -9.54 27.00 -19.05
C ARG A 232 -10.11 25.62 -18.74
N SER A 233 -10.77 25.01 -19.71
CA SER A 233 -10.96 23.56 -19.72
C SER A 233 -9.57 22.90 -19.70
N PRO A 234 -9.30 21.90 -18.83
CA PRO A 234 -8.08 21.13 -18.92
C PRO A 234 -8.16 20.32 -20.20
N ARG A 235 -7.19 20.54 -21.11
CA ARG A 235 -7.02 19.74 -22.32
C ARG A 235 -7.15 18.25 -21.97
N ALA A 236 -8.06 17.56 -22.65
CA ALA A 236 -8.10 16.11 -22.70
C ALA A 236 -6.68 15.56 -22.98
N PRO A 237 -6.24 14.50 -22.28
CA PRO A 237 -4.99 13.85 -22.62
C PRO A 237 -5.08 13.32 -24.05
N ALA A 238 -4.10 13.70 -24.86
CA ALA A 238 -3.94 13.18 -26.21
C ALA A 238 -3.90 11.65 -26.15
N SER A 239 -4.72 11.00 -26.97
CA SER A 239 -4.67 9.57 -27.22
C SER A 239 -3.24 9.16 -27.62
N PRO A 240 -2.69 8.05 -27.09
CA PRO A 240 -1.37 7.61 -27.47
C PRO A 240 -1.42 7.12 -28.91
N ARG A 241 -0.54 7.68 -29.73
CA ARG A 241 -0.31 7.29 -31.12
C ARG A 241 -0.06 5.79 -31.19
N CYS A 242 -0.86 5.08 -31.98
CA CYS A 242 -0.57 3.74 -32.46
C CYS A 242 0.79 3.72 -33.17
N THR A 243 1.83 3.28 -32.47
CA THR A 243 3.04 2.73 -33.10
C THR A 243 2.76 1.27 -33.44
N SER A 244 2.23 1.05 -34.64
CA SER A 244 2.22 -0.27 -35.27
C SER A 244 2.96 -0.15 -36.60
N ALA A 245 4.23 -0.56 -36.56
CA ALA A 245 5.03 -0.83 -37.74
C ALA A 245 4.62 -2.21 -38.27
N ALA A 246 3.94 -2.24 -39.42
CA ALA A 246 3.90 -3.40 -40.29
C ALA A 246 3.79 -2.94 -41.77
N PRO A 247 4.44 -3.62 -42.72
CA PRO A 247 4.65 -3.09 -44.07
C PRO A 247 3.46 -3.36 -44.99
N CYS A 248 2.98 -2.32 -45.68
CA CYS A 248 2.03 -2.45 -46.79
C CYS A 248 2.63 -3.26 -47.96
N PRO A 249 1.92 -4.29 -48.48
CA PRO A 249 2.35 -5.00 -49.69
C PRO A 249 2.07 -4.15 -50.94
N ARG A 250 3.13 -3.91 -51.73
CA ARG A 250 3.07 -3.29 -53.07
C ARG A 250 2.17 -4.12 -54.00
N ARG A 251 1.05 -3.57 -54.45
CA ARG A 251 0.35 -4.04 -55.65
C ARG A 251 0.83 -3.23 -56.84
N SER A 252 1.64 -3.89 -57.67
CA SER A 252 1.95 -3.49 -59.04
C SER A 252 0.69 -3.53 -59.91
N ARG A 253 0.33 -2.40 -60.52
CA ARG A 253 -0.47 -2.37 -61.75
C ARG A 253 0.25 -1.46 -62.72
N SER A 254 0.98 -2.07 -63.65
CA SER A 254 1.46 -1.45 -64.87
C SER A 254 0.30 -1.31 -65.85
N CYS A 255 0.14 -0.11 -66.39
CA CYS A 255 -0.67 0.18 -67.56
C CYS A 255 -0.01 -0.39 -68.83
N ALA A 256 -0.81 -0.87 -69.77
CA ALA A 256 -0.51 -0.76 -71.21
C ALA A 256 -1.83 -0.83 -72.00
N PRO A 257 -2.08 0.10 -72.92
CA PRO A 257 -3.00 -0.09 -74.03
C PRO A 257 -2.24 -0.42 -75.33
N THR A 258 -2.79 -1.36 -76.10
CA THR A 258 -2.46 -1.75 -77.49
C THR A 258 -1.18 -2.53 -77.73
#